data_AF-A0A8S9WL19-F1
#
_entry.id   AF-A0A8S9WL19-F1
#
_cell.length_a   1.000
_cell.length_b   1.000
_cell.length_c   1.000
_cell.angle_alpha   90.00
_cell.angle_beta   90.00
_cell.angle_gamma   90.00
#
_symmetry.space_group_name_H-M   'P 1'
#
loop_
_entity.id
_entity.type
_entity.pdbx_description
1 polymer ?
#
loop_
_entity_poly.entity_id
_entity_poly.type
_entity_poly.pdbx_seq_one_letter_code
_entity_poly.pdbx_strand_id
1 'polypeptide(L)'
;MLKTCVVDICRKHSRRGKKGDEKAMKLKLLMVGVLSIVLISSFAATTANPGVSLSSNPIDDSAGGTDNTAIYSIHAELEVDVSEHVKLSIDPSSPDWLYAFSEDEFDLESPGDTKAVTLYMQLPHGTPAGNYIIKVNSNATAPTLPPWVPSETAFTQCPVTVNVPVVVTPAQVPALTPAGILALVGLLAVVAVCGIKRKN
;
A
#
# COMPACT_ATOMS: atom_id res chain seq x y z
N MET A 1 -96.94 58.89 19.85
CA MET A 1 -95.75 59.40 19.13
C MET A 1 -94.52 59.08 19.97
N LEU A 2 -93.66 58.14 19.54
CA LEU A 2 -92.22 58.15 19.83
C LEU A 2 -91.56 57.00 19.06
N LYS A 3 -90.98 57.37 17.92
CA LYS A 3 -89.98 56.60 17.18
C LYS A 3 -88.62 56.75 17.89
N THR A 4 -87.65 55.97 17.42
CA THR A 4 -86.19 56.08 17.62
C THR A 4 -85.61 55.55 18.93
N CYS A 5 -85.22 54.26 18.93
CA CYS A 5 -83.97 53.79 19.55
C CYS A 5 -83.61 52.34 19.10
N VAL A 6 -83.36 52.11 17.80
CA VAL A 6 -82.89 50.79 17.31
C VAL A 6 -81.88 50.98 16.17
N VAL A 7 -80.74 51.62 16.43
CA VAL A 7 -79.66 51.68 15.41
C VAL A 7 -78.26 51.41 15.98
N ASP A 8 -78.07 51.26 17.30
CA ASP A 8 -76.70 51.31 17.86
C ASP A 8 -76.08 49.97 18.32
N ILE A 9 -76.66 48.81 17.95
CA ILE A 9 -76.12 47.51 18.39
C ILE A 9 -75.47 46.69 17.26
N CYS A 10 -75.71 47.00 15.98
CA CYS A 10 -75.22 46.13 14.90
C CYS A 10 -73.78 46.42 14.41
N ARG A 11 -73.08 47.45 14.89
CA ARG A 11 -71.80 47.84 14.27
C ARG A 11 -70.52 47.29 14.93
N LYS A 12 -70.62 46.57 16.06
CA LYS A 12 -69.43 46.24 16.88
C LYS A 12 -68.85 44.83 16.74
N HIS A 13 -69.47 43.93 15.99
CA HIS A 13 -69.02 42.52 15.93
C HIS A 13 -68.26 42.09 14.67
N SER A 14 -68.15 42.94 13.64
CA SER A 14 -67.58 42.53 12.33
C SER A 14 -66.17 43.10 12.06
N ARG A 15 -65.26 43.09 13.04
CA ARG A 15 -63.84 43.47 12.81
C ARG A 15 -62.80 42.74 13.67
N ARG A 16 -63.11 41.58 14.27
CA ARG A 16 -62.14 40.82 15.10
C ARG A 16 -61.65 39.48 14.53
N GLY A 17 -62.12 39.05 13.35
CA GLY A 17 -61.73 37.76 12.78
C GLY A 17 -60.49 37.74 11.89
N LYS A 18 -60.03 38.88 11.35
CA LYS A 18 -59.13 38.86 10.17
C LYS A 18 -57.62 38.89 10.45
N LYS A 19 -57.18 39.14 11.70
CA LYS A 19 -55.76 39.31 12.04
C LYS A 19 -55.06 38.04 12.56
N GLY A 20 -55.83 37.03 12.98
CA GLY A 20 -55.29 35.74 13.46
C GLY A 20 -54.87 34.81 12.33
N ASP A 21 -55.69 34.75 11.27
CA ASP A 21 -55.46 33.83 10.15
C ASP A 21 -54.29 34.23 9.25
N GLU A 22 -54.02 35.53 9.08
CA GLU A 22 -52.88 35.98 8.27
C GLU A 22 -51.53 35.61 8.92
N LYS A 23 -51.43 35.67 10.25
CA LYS A 23 -50.23 35.27 10.99
C LYS A 23 -50.07 33.75 10.99
N ALA A 24 -51.17 33.01 11.15
CA ALA A 24 -51.15 31.55 11.10
C ALA A 24 -50.80 31.01 9.71
N MET A 25 -51.26 31.66 8.64
CA MET A 25 -50.95 31.28 7.26
C MET A 25 -49.50 31.63 6.88
N LYS A 26 -48.97 32.78 7.33
CA LYS A 26 -47.55 33.14 7.16
C LYS A 26 -46.60 32.21 7.92
N LEU A 27 -46.98 31.77 9.13
CA LEU A 27 -46.19 30.82 9.93
C LEU A 27 -46.18 29.41 9.31
N LYS A 28 -47.32 28.95 8.78
CA LYS A 28 -47.42 27.67 8.04
C LYS A 28 -46.62 27.70 6.73
N LEU A 29 -46.64 28.82 6.01
CA LEU A 29 -45.87 28.99 4.77
C LEU A 29 -44.35 29.03 5.05
N LEU A 30 -43.93 29.66 6.15
CA LEU A 30 -42.54 29.65 6.61
C LEU A 30 -42.08 28.25 7.04
N MET A 31 -42.90 27.50 7.78
CA MET A 31 -42.54 26.13 8.18
C MET A 31 -42.46 25.18 6.98
N VAL A 32 -43.37 25.27 6.01
CA VAL A 32 -43.32 24.45 4.79
C VAL A 32 -42.10 24.80 3.94
N GLY A 33 -41.73 26.09 3.86
CA GLY A 33 -40.50 26.55 3.19
C GLY A 33 -39.21 26.07 3.87
N VAL A 34 -39.15 26.11 5.20
CA VAL A 34 -37.98 25.61 5.95
C VAL A 34 -37.88 24.08 5.85
N LEU A 35 -39.00 23.37 5.91
CA LEU A 35 -39.03 21.91 5.78
C LEU A 35 -38.60 21.45 4.38
N SER A 36 -38.94 22.21 3.33
CA SER A 36 -38.51 21.91 1.95
C SER A 36 -37.04 22.25 1.70
N ILE A 37 -36.47 23.26 2.36
CA ILE A 37 -35.02 23.55 2.28
C ILE A 37 -34.22 22.45 3.00
N VAL A 38 -34.69 21.97 4.16
CA VAL A 38 -34.02 20.88 4.91
C VAL A 38 -34.09 19.54 4.18
N LEU A 39 -35.15 19.30 3.38
CA LEU A 39 -35.27 18.07 2.58
C LEU A 39 -34.32 18.02 1.37
N ILE A 40 -33.90 19.18 0.84
CA ILE A 40 -33.03 19.26 -0.35
C ILE A 40 -31.54 19.19 0.04
N SER A 41 -31.18 19.55 1.28
CA SER A 41 -29.79 19.60 1.75
C SER A 41 -29.12 18.25 2.05
N SER A 42 -29.82 17.12 1.92
CA SER A 42 -29.33 15.82 2.40
C SER A 42 -28.69 14.92 1.33
N PHE A 43 -28.64 15.35 0.06
CA PHE A 43 -28.01 14.56 -1.00
C PHE A 43 -26.60 15.08 -1.31
N ALA A 44 -25.71 15.00 -0.33
CA ALA A 44 -24.29 14.92 -0.64
C ALA A 44 -24.04 13.48 -1.10
N ALA A 45 -24.23 13.21 -2.40
CA ALA A 45 -23.72 12.00 -3.00
C ALA A 45 -22.19 12.10 -2.94
N THR A 46 -21.59 11.58 -1.87
CA THR A 46 -20.19 11.21 -1.89
C THR A 46 -20.08 10.08 -2.90
N THR A 47 -19.70 10.41 -4.13
CA THR A 47 -19.25 9.40 -5.08
C THR A 47 -18.05 8.75 -4.42
N ALA A 48 -18.19 7.50 -3.98
CA ALA A 48 -17.04 6.72 -3.55
C ALA A 48 -16.07 6.70 -4.72
N ASN A 49 -14.85 7.21 -4.54
CA ASN A 49 -13.77 6.94 -5.49
C ASN A 49 -13.27 5.51 -5.22
N PRO A 50 -12.63 4.86 -6.20
CA PRO A 50 -11.89 3.65 -5.94
C PRO A 50 -10.81 3.86 -4.84
N GLY A 51 -10.34 2.81 -4.20
CA GLY A 51 -9.39 2.89 -3.09
C GLY A 51 -8.79 1.53 -2.73
N VAL A 52 -7.49 1.38 -3.02
CA VAL A 52 -6.68 0.22 -2.62
C VAL A 52 -5.42 0.71 -1.96
N SER A 53 -5.04 0.11 -0.83
CA SER A 53 -3.70 0.27 -0.27
C SER A 53 -2.78 -0.86 -0.70
N LEU A 54 -1.49 -0.55 -0.82
CA LEU A 54 -0.45 -1.52 -1.10
C LEU A 54 0.55 -1.59 0.04
N SER A 55 1.00 -2.80 0.35
CA SER A 55 2.18 -3.04 1.18
C SER A 55 3.03 -4.16 0.61
N SER A 56 4.30 -4.22 0.99
CA SER A 56 5.24 -5.21 0.49
C SER A 56 6.05 -5.82 1.62
N ASN A 57 6.13 -7.15 1.63
CA ASN A 57 6.92 -7.92 2.58
C ASN A 57 8.00 -8.70 1.83
N PRO A 58 9.29 -8.59 2.21
CA PRO A 58 10.35 -9.35 1.56
C PRO A 58 10.19 -10.84 1.86
N ILE A 59 10.30 -11.66 0.82
CA ILE A 59 10.51 -13.11 0.94
C ILE A 59 12.01 -13.39 0.83
N ASP A 60 12.66 -12.74 -0.15
CA ASP A 60 14.09 -12.71 -0.37
C ASP A 60 14.47 -11.37 -1.00
N ASP A 61 15.11 -10.48 -0.25
CA ASP A 61 15.49 -9.13 -0.69
C ASP A 61 16.98 -9.01 -1.05
N SER A 62 17.72 -10.12 -1.01
CA SER A 62 19.15 -10.16 -1.31
C SER A 62 19.38 -10.84 -2.66
N ALA A 63 19.85 -10.08 -3.64
CA ALA A 63 20.32 -10.61 -4.90
C ALA A 63 21.86 -10.59 -4.96
N GLY A 64 22.47 -11.49 -5.70
CA GLY A 64 23.91 -11.50 -5.96
C GLY A 64 24.65 -12.68 -5.32
N GLY A 65 25.80 -13.03 -5.89
CA GLY A 65 26.49 -14.28 -5.54
C GLY A 65 26.10 -15.41 -6.48
N THR A 66 25.37 -16.41 -5.96
CA THR A 66 24.92 -17.58 -6.72
C THR A 66 23.51 -17.44 -7.31
N ASP A 67 22.72 -16.50 -6.80
CA ASP A 67 21.41 -16.10 -7.28
C ASP A 67 21.43 -14.62 -7.68
N ASN A 68 20.59 -14.25 -8.63
CA ASN A 68 20.39 -12.86 -9.02
C ASN A 68 18.88 -12.57 -8.98
N THR A 69 18.22 -13.11 -7.96
CA THR A 69 16.77 -13.05 -7.79
C THR A 69 16.43 -12.31 -6.51
N ALA A 70 15.35 -11.55 -6.54
CA ALA A 70 14.71 -11.01 -5.35
C ALA A 70 13.20 -11.28 -5.44
N ILE A 71 12.55 -11.57 -4.32
CA ILE A 71 11.18 -12.03 -4.24
C ILE A 71 10.45 -11.28 -3.11
N TYR A 72 9.27 -10.74 -3.42
CA TYR A 72 8.41 -10.04 -2.47
C TYR A 72 6.99 -10.58 -2.49
N SER A 73 6.32 -10.53 -1.35
CA SER A 73 4.86 -10.64 -1.26
C SER A 73 4.26 -9.23 -1.26
N ILE A 74 3.48 -8.90 -2.27
CA ILE A 74 2.75 -7.65 -2.40
C ILE A 74 1.31 -7.89 -1.93
N HIS A 75 0.87 -7.11 -0.95
CA HIS A 75 -0.47 -7.18 -0.41
C HIS A 75 -1.27 -5.96 -0.87
N ALA A 76 -2.40 -6.22 -1.51
CA ALA A 76 -3.41 -5.22 -1.83
C ALA A 76 -4.61 -5.38 -0.89
N GLU A 77 -5.13 -4.28 -0.36
CA GLU A 77 -6.31 -4.25 0.50
C GLU A 77 -7.31 -3.23 -0.03
N LEU A 78 -8.58 -3.64 -0.13
CA LEU A 78 -9.67 -2.75 -0.56
C LEU A 78 -10.10 -1.84 0.60
N GLU A 79 -10.05 -0.53 0.38
CA GLU A 79 -10.35 0.47 1.42
C GLU A 79 -11.79 1.01 1.37
N VAL A 80 -12.54 0.66 0.31
CA VAL A 80 -13.87 1.22 0.05
C VAL A 80 -14.93 0.13 -0.11
N ASP A 81 -16.19 0.52 0.06
CA ASP A 81 -17.35 -0.39 0.04
C ASP A 81 -17.82 -0.75 -1.39
N VAL A 82 -16.93 -0.68 -2.38
CA VAL A 82 -17.23 -0.92 -3.80
C VAL A 82 -16.19 -1.88 -4.36
N SER A 83 -16.64 -2.88 -5.13
CA SER A 83 -15.72 -3.83 -5.76
C SER A 83 -14.81 -3.16 -6.78
N GLU A 84 -13.54 -3.58 -6.81
CA GLU A 84 -12.52 -2.99 -7.65
C GLU A 84 -11.70 -4.04 -8.40
N HIS A 85 -11.39 -3.70 -9.64
CA HIS A 85 -10.41 -4.37 -10.47
C HIS A 85 -9.06 -3.68 -10.31
N VAL A 86 -8.06 -4.41 -9.84
CA VAL A 86 -6.72 -3.95 -9.51
C VAL A 86 -5.73 -4.47 -10.53
N LYS A 87 -4.93 -3.56 -11.10
CA LYS A 87 -3.80 -3.88 -11.97
C LYS A 87 -2.48 -3.44 -11.35
N LEU A 88 -1.55 -4.36 -11.17
CA LEU A 88 -0.22 -4.11 -10.66
C LEU A 88 0.77 -3.80 -11.79
N SER A 89 1.77 -2.98 -11.49
CA SER A 89 2.85 -2.62 -12.41
C SER A 89 4.10 -2.19 -11.66
N ILE A 90 5.23 -2.13 -12.38
CA ILE A 90 6.50 -1.61 -11.88
C ILE A 90 6.76 -0.25 -12.54
N ASP A 91 7.14 0.75 -11.74
CA ASP A 91 7.37 2.12 -12.23
C ASP A 91 8.45 2.89 -11.44
N PRO A 92 9.56 3.31 -12.05
CA PRO A 92 9.95 3.01 -13.43
C PRO A 92 10.45 1.57 -13.54
N SER A 93 10.16 0.90 -14.67
CA SER A 93 10.81 -0.37 -14.98
C SER A 93 12.26 -0.11 -15.40
N SER A 94 13.21 -0.77 -14.75
CA SER A 94 14.58 -0.83 -15.25
C SER A 94 14.60 -1.74 -16.49
N PRO A 95 15.11 -1.30 -17.65
CA PRO A 95 15.02 -2.07 -18.89
C PRO A 95 15.78 -3.41 -18.83
N ASP A 96 16.78 -3.52 -17.95
CA ASP A 96 17.62 -4.71 -17.86
C ASP A 96 17.10 -5.72 -16.82
N TRP A 97 16.19 -5.31 -15.93
CA TRP A 97 15.64 -6.20 -14.90
C TRP A 97 14.36 -6.86 -15.43
N LEU A 98 14.18 -8.15 -15.14
CA LEU A 98 12.93 -8.83 -15.43
C LEU A 98 12.05 -8.85 -14.19
N TYR A 99 10.78 -8.50 -14.38
CA TYR A 99 9.77 -8.46 -13.34
C TYR A 99 8.62 -9.38 -13.74
N ALA A 100 8.15 -10.19 -12.80
CA ALA A 100 6.97 -11.03 -12.99
C ALA A 100 6.13 -11.06 -11.73
N PHE A 101 4.84 -10.80 -11.85
CA PHE A 101 3.88 -11.07 -10.78
C PHE A 101 3.33 -12.50 -10.96
N SER A 102 3.02 -13.17 -9.86
CA SER A 102 2.24 -14.43 -9.92
C SER A 102 0.86 -14.20 -10.53
N GLU A 103 0.32 -12.99 -10.34
CA GLU A 103 -0.93 -12.48 -10.91
C GLU A 103 -0.87 -10.95 -10.88
N ASP A 104 -0.95 -10.28 -12.02
CA ASP A 104 -0.83 -8.82 -12.15
C ASP A 104 -2.17 -8.10 -12.26
N GLU A 105 -3.27 -8.83 -12.48
CA GLU A 105 -4.64 -8.30 -12.53
C GLU A 105 -5.58 -9.18 -11.72
N PHE A 106 -6.39 -8.58 -10.86
CA PHE A 106 -7.35 -9.29 -10.01
C PHE A 106 -8.46 -8.38 -9.50
N ASP A 107 -9.54 -8.98 -9.02
CA ASP A 107 -10.66 -8.27 -8.40
C ASP A 107 -10.60 -8.38 -6.87
N LEU A 108 -11.05 -7.33 -6.18
CA LEU A 108 -11.35 -7.30 -4.74
C LEU A 108 -12.82 -6.96 -4.58
N GLU A 109 -13.57 -7.81 -3.88
CA GLU A 109 -15.04 -7.75 -3.93
C GLU A 109 -15.68 -7.02 -2.75
N SER A 110 -15.01 -6.98 -1.60
CA SER A 110 -15.58 -6.47 -0.35
C SER A 110 -14.58 -5.60 0.41
N PRO A 111 -15.04 -4.57 1.15
CA PRO A 111 -14.17 -3.74 1.97
C PRO A 111 -13.38 -4.59 2.97
N GLY A 112 -12.06 -4.37 3.04
CA GLY A 112 -11.12 -5.18 3.83
C GLY A 112 -10.74 -6.52 3.19
N ASP A 113 -11.22 -6.82 1.96
CA ASP A 113 -10.71 -7.94 1.19
C ASP A 113 -9.25 -7.69 0.83
N THR A 114 -8.45 -8.75 0.96
CA THR A 114 -7.00 -8.67 0.78
C THR A 114 -6.51 -9.73 -0.17
N LYS A 115 -5.58 -9.35 -1.04
CA LYS A 115 -4.91 -10.29 -1.94
C LYS A 115 -3.41 -10.15 -1.87
N ALA A 116 -2.74 -11.28 -1.67
CA ALA A 116 -1.29 -11.39 -1.68
C ALA A 116 -0.83 -11.94 -3.04
N VAL A 117 0.11 -11.25 -3.68
CA VAL A 117 0.71 -11.60 -4.97
C VAL A 117 2.21 -11.68 -4.80
N THR A 118 2.86 -12.67 -5.41
CA THR A 118 4.32 -12.75 -5.40
C THR A 118 4.91 -11.95 -6.56
N LEU A 119 5.82 -11.04 -6.27
CA LEU A 119 6.67 -10.35 -7.24
C LEU A 119 8.02 -11.06 -7.30
N TYR A 120 8.38 -11.53 -8.49
CA TYR A 120 9.70 -12.07 -8.82
C TYR A 120 10.49 -11.02 -9.59
N MET A 121 11.72 -10.79 -9.16
CA MET A 121 12.67 -9.90 -9.81
C MET A 121 13.92 -10.69 -10.17
N GLN A 122 14.31 -10.64 -11.45
CA GLN A 122 15.57 -11.20 -11.92
C GLN A 122 16.47 -10.06 -12.36
N LEU A 123 17.62 -9.95 -11.70
CA LEU A 123 18.63 -8.95 -11.97
C LEU A 123 19.62 -9.47 -13.03
N PRO A 124 20.15 -8.60 -13.90
CA PRO A 124 21.26 -8.94 -14.78
C PRO A 124 22.47 -9.46 -14.01
N HIS A 125 23.18 -10.41 -14.61
CA HIS A 125 24.49 -10.82 -14.13
C HIS A 125 25.45 -9.63 -14.14
N GLY A 126 26.18 -9.43 -13.05
CA GLY A 126 27.12 -8.31 -12.91
C GLY A 126 26.46 -6.99 -12.53
N THR A 127 25.20 -7.01 -12.09
CA THR A 127 24.58 -5.84 -11.44
C THR A 127 25.50 -5.34 -10.31
N PRO A 128 25.87 -4.05 -10.27
CA PRO A 128 26.75 -3.52 -9.24
C PRO A 128 26.16 -3.72 -7.85
N ALA A 129 27.02 -4.03 -6.87
CA ALA A 129 26.60 -4.12 -5.48
C ALA A 129 26.06 -2.77 -4.99
N GLY A 130 24.99 -2.82 -4.20
CA GLY A 130 24.30 -1.63 -3.72
C GLY A 130 22.84 -1.90 -3.37
N ASN A 131 22.14 -0.86 -2.91
CA ASN A 131 20.73 -0.92 -2.56
C ASN A 131 19.90 -0.26 -3.66
N TYR A 132 18.90 -0.96 -4.14
CA TYR A 132 18.00 -0.53 -5.20
C TYR A 132 16.59 -0.45 -4.64
N ILE A 133 15.80 0.54 -5.06
CA ILE A 133 14.40 0.68 -4.65
C ILE A 133 13.54 0.44 -5.87
N ILE A 134 12.78 -0.65 -5.85
CA ILE A 134 11.79 -0.95 -6.87
C ILE A 134 10.42 -0.50 -6.38
N LYS A 135 9.70 0.27 -7.18
CA LYS A 135 8.37 0.76 -6.83
C LYS A 135 7.32 -0.03 -7.60
N VAL A 136 6.40 -0.61 -6.83
CA VAL A 136 5.22 -1.32 -7.34
C VAL A 136 4.05 -0.34 -7.26
N ASN A 137 3.35 -0.13 -8.37
CA ASN A 137 2.13 0.66 -8.42
C ASN A 137 0.93 -0.27 -8.60
N SER A 138 -0.22 0.12 -8.04
CA SER A 138 -1.54 -0.36 -8.45
C SER A 138 -2.27 0.70 -9.24
N ASN A 139 -3.15 0.25 -10.11
CA ASN A 139 -4.21 1.04 -10.71
C ASN A 139 -5.53 0.32 -10.43
N ALA A 140 -6.39 0.94 -9.64
CA ALA A 140 -7.66 0.36 -9.21
C ALA A 140 -8.82 1.08 -9.89
N THR A 141 -9.72 0.30 -10.47
CA THR A 141 -10.93 0.77 -11.16
C THR A 141 -12.14 0.09 -10.56
N ALA A 142 -13.23 0.81 -10.33
CA ALA A 142 -14.48 0.23 -9.86
C ALA A 142 -15.45 0.04 -11.03
N PRO A 143 -15.64 -1.17 -11.58
CA PRO A 143 -16.45 -1.38 -12.79
C PRO A 143 -17.95 -1.07 -12.57
N THR A 144 -18.38 -1.07 -11.31
CA THR A 144 -19.76 -0.77 -10.90
C THR A 144 -20.04 0.73 -10.82
N LEU A 145 -19.00 1.57 -10.78
CA LEU A 145 -19.14 3.02 -10.78
C LEU A 145 -19.25 3.57 -12.21
N PRO A 146 -19.83 4.76 -12.38
CA PRO A 146 -19.91 5.38 -13.68
C PRO A 146 -18.53 5.66 -14.30
N PRO A 147 -18.40 5.62 -15.64
CA PRO A 147 -17.11 5.66 -16.33
C PRO A 147 -16.35 7.01 -16.24
N TRP A 148 -16.98 8.05 -15.70
CA TRP A 148 -16.32 9.33 -15.43
C TRP A 148 -15.62 9.38 -14.06
N VAL A 149 -15.81 8.36 -13.21
CA VAL A 149 -15.05 8.22 -11.98
C VAL A 149 -13.63 7.78 -12.35
N PRO A 150 -12.59 8.54 -11.97
CA PRO A 150 -11.22 8.19 -12.31
C PRO A 150 -10.80 6.92 -11.58
N SER A 151 -9.79 6.26 -12.14
CA SER A 151 -9.08 5.20 -11.44
C SER A 151 -8.16 5.81 -10.37
N GLU A 152 -7.85 5.03 -9.34
CA GLU A 152 -7.00 5.47 -8.24
C GLU A 152 -5.73 4.63 -8.21
N THR A 153 -4.62 5.25 -7.82
CA THR A 153 -3.30 4.61 -7.82
C THR A 153 -2.69 4.62 -6.44
N ALA A 154 -2.19 3.47 -5.99
CA ALA A 154 -1.36 3.37 -4.81
C ALA A 154 0.01 2.79 -5.18
N PHE A 155 0.96 2.88 -4.24
CA PHE A 155 2.29 2.34 -4.46
C PHE A 155 2.91 1.79 -3.18
N THR A 156 3.83 0.85 -3.34
CA THR A 156 4.75 0.37 -2.29
C THR A 156 6.17 0.27 -2.82
N GLN A 157 7.14 0.21 -1.91
CA GLN A 157 8.57 0.14 -2.22
C GLN A 157 9.17 -1.20 -1.79
N CYS A 158 9.91 -1.83 -2.69
CA CYS A 158 10.62 -3.08 -2.49
C CYS A 158 12.14 -2.83 -2.53
N PRO A 159 12.81 -2.70 -1.38
CA PRO A 159 14.25 -2.42 -1.31
C PRO A 159 15.12 -3.68 -1.54
N VAL A 160 15.79 -3.78 -2.68
CA VAL A 160 16.66 -4.92 -3.03
C VAL A 160 18.12 -4.62 -2.71
N THR A 161 18.79 -5.53 -2.01
CA THR A 161 20.22 -5.45 -1.70
C THR A 161 20.99 -6.35 -2.66
N VAL A 162 21.94 -5.77 -3.42
CA VAL A 162 22.82 -6.52 -4.32
C VAL A 162 24.19 -6.73 -3.66
N ASN A 163 24.57 -8.00 -3.48
CA ASN A 163 25.82 -8.41 -2.85
C ASN A 163 26.89 -8.78 -3.87
N VAL A 164 28.16 -8.50 -3.56
CA VAL A 164 29.31 -8.92 -4.39
C VAL A 164 29.52 -10.43 -4.20
N PRO A 165 29.73 -11.23 -5.27
CA PRO A 165 30.15 -12.61 -5.11
C PRO A 165 31.49 -12.65 -4.37
N VAL A 166 31.51 -13.28 -3.19
CA VAL A 166 32.74 -13.52 -2.45
C VAL A 166 33.57 -14.53 -3.23
N VAL A 167 34.60 -14.05 -3.94
CA VAL A 167 35.62 -14.92 -4.51
C VAL A 167 36.43 -15.47 -3.34
N VAL A 168 36.03 -16.64 -2.84
CA VAL A 168 36.86 -17.44 -1.94
C VAL A 168 38.11 -17.85 -2.73
N THR A 169 39.16 -17.04 -2.62
CA THR A 169 40.48 -17.45 -3.10
C THR A 169 40.91 -18.57 -2.16
N PRO A 170 41.05 -19.84 -2.62
CA PRO A 170 41.50 -20.89 -1.73
C PRO A 170 42.84 -20.46 -1.15
N ALA A 171 42.96 -20.47 0.18
CA ALA A 171 44.21 -20.19 0.85
C ALA A 171 45.27 -21.09 0.21
N GLN A 172 46.26 -20.50 -0.45
CA GLN A 172 47.40 -21.25 -0.93
C GLN A 172 48.10 -21.81 0.31
N VAL A 173 47.85 -23.08 0.62
CA VAL A 173 48.67 -23.81 1.59
C VAL A 173 50.10 -23.71 1.05
N PRO A 174 51.04 -23.10 1.78
CA PRO A 174 52.42 -23.03 1.33
C PRO A 174 52.88 -24.47 1.07
N ALA A 175 53.18 -24.78 -0.19
CA ALA A 175 53.80 -26.07 -0.50
C ALA A 175 55.10 -26.13 0.30
N LEU A 176 55.16 -27.05 1.27
CA LEU A 176 56.40 -27.37 1.97
C LEU A 176 57.41 -27.79 0.90
N THR A 177 58.38 -26.91 0.64
CA THR A 177 59.45 -27.25 -0.29
C THR A 177 60.21 -28.47 0.26
N PRO A 178 60.79 -29.33 -0.60
CA PRO A 178 61.57 -30.48 -0.16
C PRO A 178 62.67 -30.12 0.87
N ALA A 179 63.18 -28.88 0.81
CA ALA A 179 64.12 -28.34 1.78
C ALA A 179 63.52 -28.15 3.18
N GLY A 180 62.25 -27.73 3.29
CA GLY A 180 61.54 -27.58 4.57
C GLY A 180 61.30 -28.91 5.28
N ILE A 181 61.09 -30.00 4.52
CA ILE A 181 60.93 -31.35 5.06
C ILE A 181 62.26 -31.87 5.63
N LEU A 182 63.38 -31.65 4.92
CA LEU A 182 64.72 -32.06 5.38
C LEU A 182 65.16 -31.35 6.66
N ALA A 183 64.83 -30.06 6.81
CA ALA A 183 65.12 -29.32 8.03
C ALA A 183 64.37 -29.87 9.26
N LEU A 184 63.13 -30.32 9.07
CA LEU A 184 62.30 -30.90 10.13
C LEU A 184 62.79 -32.29 10.56
N VAL A 185 63.20 -33.12 9.60
CA VAL A 185 63.82 -34.44 9.89
C VAL A 185 65.17 -34.27 10.58
N GLY A 186 65.98 -33.30 10.17
CA GLY A 186 67.25 -32.97 10.83
C GLY A 186 67.07 -32.56 12.29
N LEU A 187 66.06 -31.73 12.59
CA LEU A 187 65.77 -31.29 13.96
C LEU A 187 65.36 -32.46 14.87
N LEU A 188 64.53 -33.39 14.36
CA LEU A 188 64.12 -34.60 15.08
C LEU A 188 65.30 -35.53 15.38
N ALA A 189 66.25 -35.66 14.45
CA ALA A 189 67.45 -36.47 14.65
C ALA A 189 68.37 -35.89 15.76
N VAL A 190 68.51 -34.56 15.84
CA VAL A 190 69.32 -33.91 16.90
C VAL A 190 68.70 -34.14 18.28
N VAL A 191 67.37 -34.04 18.41
CA VAL A 191 66.68 -34.28 19.69
C VAL A 191 66.84 -35.74 20.15
N ALA A 192 66.75 -36.71 19.23
CA ALA A 192 66.96 -38.12 19.55
C ALA A 192 68.41 -38.43 20.01
N VAL A 193 69.41 -37.79 19.40
CA VAL A 193 70.82 -37.98 19.79
C VAL A 193 71.14 -37.31 21.13
N CYS A 194 70.57 -36.15 21.43
CA CYS A 194 70.77 -35.47 22.72
C CYS A 194 70.04 -36.15 23.89
N GLY A 195 68.95 -36.89 23.65
CA GLY A 195 68.20 -37.61 24.69
C GLY A 195 68.91 -38.86 25.25
N ILE A 196 69.81 -39.48 24.49
CA ILE A 196 70.46 -40.75 24.88
C ILE A 196 71.66 -40.52 25.83
N LYS A 197 72.23 -39.31 25.88
CA LYS A 197 73.47 -39.04 26.62
C LYS A 197 73.29 -38.67 28.10
N ARG A 198 72.10 -38.91 28.69
CA ARG A 198 71.77 -38.53 30.08
C ARG A 198 71.39 -39.73 30.98
N LYS A 199 71.93 -40.91 30.69
CA LYS A 199 71.94 -42.06 31.60
C LYS A 199 73.30 -42.76 31.55
N ASN A 200 74.21 -42.30 32.39
CA ASN A 200 75.19 -43.11 33.11
C ASN A 200 75.67 -42.32 34.32
#